data_AF-A0A1Q3DJ55-F1
#
_entry.id   AF-A0A1Q3DJ55-F1
#
_cell.length_a   1.000
_cell.length_b   1.000
_cell.length_c   1.000
_cell.angle_alpha   90.00
_cell.angle_beta   90.00
_cell.angle_gamma   90.00
#
_symmetry.space_group_name_H-M   'P 1'
#
loop_
_entity.id
_entity.type
_entity.pdbx_description
1 polymer ?
#
loop_
_entity_poly.entity_id
_entity_poly.type
_entity_poly.pdbx_seq_one_letter_code
_entity_poly.pdbx_strand_id
1 'polypeptide(L)'
;MDAIKKQAAKLREQVAKQQQAVLKHLGHFGSEAAMIDEAELQCHQRLENLYNSTRAAKHFQRNVVRGIEGFISTSLKQMEIVRKLSEDCSKYGSENQTTDPGVARAALHFGTSHNMMENERGALLGLLGDQ
;
A
#
# COMPACT_ATOMS: atom_id res chain seq x y z
N MET A 1 20.46 -14.11 80.05
CA MET A 1 19.59 -14.18 78.85
C MET A 1 19.24 -12.80 78.28
N ASP A 2 19.20 -11.73 79.06
CA ASP A 2 18.71 -10.42 78.57
C ASP A 2 19.69 -9.63 77.70
N ALA A 3 20.99 -9.82 77.87
CA ALA A 3 22.01 -9.20 77.01
C ALA A 3 21.90 -9.66 75.54
N ILE A 4 21.63 -10.96 75.33
CA ILE A 4 21.43 -11.55 74.00
C ILE A 4 20.15 -11.01 73.35
N LYS A 5 19.06 -10.91 74.12
CA LYS A 5 17.80 -10.31 73.65
C LYS A 5 18.00 -8.84 73.21
N LYS A 6 18.78 -8.07 73.97
CA LYS A 6 19.08 -6.66 73.66
C LYS A 6 19.94 -6.51 72.40
N GLN A 7 20.90 -7.41 72.18
CA GLN A 7 21.69 -7.44 70.95
C GLN A 7 20.82 -7.82 69.73
N ALA A 8 19.95 -8.83 69.87
CA ALA A 8 19.02 -9.22 68.83
C ALA A 8 18.03 -8.10 68.45
N ALA A 9 17.55 -7.34 69.43
CA ALA A 9 16.69 -6.17 69.19
C ALA A 9 17.42 -5.06 68.41
N LYS A 10 18.67 -4.76 68.78
CA LYS A 10 19.51 -3.79 68.05
C LYS A 10 19.79 -4.22 66.62
N LEU A 11 20.11 -5.50 66.41
CA LEU A 11 20.34 -6.05 65.07
C LEU A 11 19.06 -5.95 64.22
N ARG A 12 17.90 -6.29 64.78
CA ARG A 12 16.61 -6.17 64.10
C ARG A 12 16.32 -4.74 63.68
N GLU A 13 16.62 -3.77 64.53
CA GLU A 13 16.45 -2.35 64.22
C GLU A 13 17.41 -1.86 63.13
N GLN A 14 18.67 -2.30 63.17
CA GLN A 14 19.66 -1.99 62.13
C GLN A 14 19.27 -2.59 60.77
N VAL A 15 18.81 -3.85 60.77
CA VAL A 15 18.33 -4.55 59.58
C VAL A 15 17.09 -3.85 59.02
N ALA A 16 16.14 -3.44 59.86
CA ALA A 16 14.96 -2.71 59.41
C ALA A 16 15.32 -1.36 58.77
N LYS A 17 16.29 -0.62 59.33
CA LYS A 17 16.80 0.63 58.76
C LYS A 17 17.50 0.42 57.43
N GLN A 18 18.33 -0.63 57.31
CA GLN A 18 18.98 -0.99 56.05
C GLN A 18 17.97 -1.43 54.99
N GLN A 19 16.99 -2.27 55.35
CA GLN A 19 15.92 -2.67 54.45
C GLN A 19 15.11 -1.47 53.97
N GLN A 20 14.79 -0.53 54.86
CA GLN A 20 14.09 0.71 54.48
C GLN A 20 14.94 1.60 53.56
N ALA A 21 16.25 1.69 53.77
CA ALA A 21 17.15 2.43 52.88
C ALA A 21 17.25 1.77 51.50
N VAL A 22 17.38 0.44 51.47
CA VAL A 22 17.41 -0.36 50.24
C VAL A 22 16.09 -0.23 49.48
N LEU A 23 14.94 -0.32 50.16
CA LEU A 23 13.62 -0.09 49.55
C LEU A 23 13.42 1.35 49.07
N LYS A 24 13.97 2.35 49.75
CA LYS A 24 13.96 3.74 49.26
C LYS A 24 14.81 3.91 48.00
N HIS A 25 16.00 3.31 47.95
CA HIS A 25 16.83 3.33 46.76
C HIS A 25 16.20 2.55 45.60
N LEU A 26 15.67 1.35 45.85
CA LEU A 26 14.92 0.55 44.85
C LEU A 26 13.61 1.22 44.41
N GLY A 27 12.90 1.90 45.32
CA GLY A 27 11.73 2.70 44.98
C GLY A 27 12.08 3.95 44.15
N HIS A 28 13.28 4.51 44.35
CA HIS A 28 13.82 5.55 43.49
C HIS A 28 14.13 5.01 42.09
N PHE A 29 14.70 3.80 41.98
CA PHE A 29 14.83 3.11 40.69
C PHE A 29 13.47 2.82 40.04
N GLY A 30 12.41 2.55 40.81
CA GLY A 30 11.05 2.42 40.28
C GLY A 30 10.44 3.73 39.78
N SER A 31 10.87 4.87 40.32
CA SER A 31 10.45 6.20 39.88
C SER A 31 11.25 6.70 38.67
N GLU A 32 12.52 6.33 38.55
CA GLU A 32 13.37 6.63 37.37
C GLU A 32 13.13 5.63 36.23
N ALA A 33 12.85 4.35 36.51
CA ALA A 33 12.43 3.37 35.51
C ALA A 33 11.02 3.64 34.93
N ALA A 34 10.25 4.51 35.57
CA ALA A 34 8.97 5.00 35.05
C ALA A 34 9.13 6.17 34.07
N MET A 35 10.31 6.77 33.95
CA MET A 35 10.67 7.58 32.79
C MET A 35 11.23 6.64 31.72
N ILE A 36 10.33 5.98 30.98
CA ILE A 36 10.66 5.66 29.60
C ILE A 36 11.14 6.98 29.01
N ASP A 37 12.37 7.02 28.47
CA ASP A 37 12.90 8.22 27.85
C ASP A 37 11.86 8.69 26.83
N GLU A 38 11.28 9.87 27.06
CA GLU A 38 10.21 10.42 26.21
C GLU A 38 10.68 10.46 24.74
N ALA A 39 11.99 10.62 24.51
CA ALA A 39 12.58 10.52 23.18
C ALA A 39 12.53 9.09 22.60
N GLU A 40 12.74 8.06 23.42
CA GLU A 40 12.62 6.65 23.03
C GLU A 40 11.16 6.28 22.73
N LEU A 41 10.21 6.74 23.57
CA LEU A 41 8.78 6.52 23.33
C LEU A 41 8.31 7.19 22.03
N GLN A 42 8.73 8.44 21.80
CA GLN A 42 8.45 9.16 20.56
C GLN A 42 9.11 8.47 19.35
N CYS A 43 10.32 7.95 19.51
CA CYS A 43 11.00 7.18 18.46
C CYS A 43 10.19 5.92 18.10
N HIS A 44 9.73 5.17 19.11
CA HIS A 44 8.91 3.98 18.90
C HIS A 44 7.61 4.30 18.14
N GLN A 45 6.89 5.35 18.54
CA GLN A 45 5.68 5.80 17.85
C GLN A 45 5.94 6.21 16.39
N ARG A 46 7.06 6.89 16.12
CA ARG A 46 7.45 7.25 14.74
C ARG A 46 7.75 6.02 13.90
N LEU A 47 8.43 5.01 14.45
CA LEU A 47 8.71 3.76 13.76
C LEU A 47 7.43 2.98 13.48
N GLU A 48 6.48 2.93 14.42
CA GLU A 48 5.18 2.30 14.22
C GLU A 48 4.39 2.98 13.10
N ASN A 49 4.34 4.33 13.10
CA ASN A 49 3.71 5.11 12.04
C ASN A 49 4.37 4.87 10.68
N LEU A 50 5.71 4.83 10.64
CA LEU A 50 6.45 4.53 9.42
C LEU A 50 6.16 3.13 8.89
N TYR A 51 6.13 2.13 9.77
CA TYR A 51 5.79 0.76 9.41
C TYR A 51 4.37 0.65 8.85
N ASN A 52 3.39 1.25 9.55
CA ASN A 52 1.98 1.22 9.13
C ASN A 52 1.77 1.92 7.78
N SER A 53 2.36 3.10 7.59
CA SER A 53 2.29 3.84 6.32
C SER A 53 2.99 3.10 5.17
N THR A 54 4.16 2.51 5.42
CA THR A 54 4.87 1.70 4.40
C THR A 54 4.08 0.45 4.01
N ARG A 55 3.49 -0.24 4.99
CA ARG A 55 2.63 -1.40 4.76
C ARG A 55 1.39 -1.01 3.95
N ALA A 56 0.74 0.10 4.28
CA ALA A 56 -0.41 0.62 3.55
C ALA A 56 -0.04 0.99 2.10
N ALA A 57 1.08 1.69 1.91
CA ALA A 57 1.60 2.05 0.59
C ALA A 57 1.88 0.81 -0.28
N LYS A 58 2.50 -0.23 0.28
CA LYS A 58 2.74 -1.51 -0.41
C LYS A 58 1.43 -2.15 -0.90
N HIS A 59 0.40 -2.18 -0.05
CA HIS A 59 -0.90 -2.73 -0.43
C HIS A 59 -1.56 -1.89 -1.53
N PHE A 60 -1.49 -0.57 -1.42
CA PHE A 60 -2.01 0.34 -2.43
C PHE A 60 -1.31 0.17 -3.79
N GLN A 61 0.03 0.17 -3.82
CA GLN A 61 0.81 -0.10 -5.03
C GLN A 61 0.42 -1.41 -5.70
N ARG A 62 0.24 -2.48 -4.91
CA ARG A 62 -0.22 -3.78 -5.43
C ARG A 62 -1.60 -3.70 -6.09
N ASN A 63 -2.51 -2.88 -5.55
CA ASN A 63 -3.83 -2.68 -6.14
C ASN A 63 -3.75 -1.86 -7.43
N VAL A 64 -2.87 -0.85 -7.47
CA VAL A 64 -2.61 -0.05 -8.69
C VAL A 64 -2.10 -0.96 -9.82
N VAL A 65 -1.07 -1.77 -9.56
CA VAL A 65 -0.50 -2.70 -10.55
C VAL A 65 -1.56 -3.66 -11.09
N ARG A 66 -2.31 -4.32 -10.20
CA ARG A 66 -3.42 -5.22 -10.61
C ARG A 66 -4.51 -4.50 -11.41
N GLY A 67 -4.80 -3.25 -11.07
CA GLY A 67 -5.75 -2.42 -11.81
C GLY A 67 -5.29 -2.17 -13.24
N ILE A 68 -4.00 -1.84 -13.42
CA ILE A 68 -3.39 -1.62 -14.73
C ILE A 68 -3.35 -2.92 -15.54
N GLU A 69 -2.91 -4.03 -14.95
CA GLU A 69 -2.93 -5.37 -15.59
C GLU A 69 -4.34 -5.75 -16.06
N GLY A 70 -5.35 -5.55 -15.21
CA GLY A 70 -6.75 -5.79 -15.55
C GLY A 70 -7.27 -4.89 -16.66
N PHE A 71 -6.88 -3.60 -16.64
CA PHE A 71 -7.21 -2.64 -17.68
C PHE A 71 -6.59 -3.03 -19.03
N ILE A 72 -5.32 -3.42 -19.06
CA ILE A 72 -4.62 -3.88 -20.28
C ILE A 72 -5.32 -5.12 -20.83
N SER A 73 -5.51 -6.16 -20.01
CA SER A 73 -6.15 -7.40 -20.41
C SER A 73 -7.56 -7.17 -20.99
N THR A 74 -8.36 -6.34 -20.33
CA THR A 74 -9.72 -6.00 -20.81
C THR A 74 -9.66 -5.21 -22.11
N SER A 75 -8.75 -4.23 -22.19
CA SER A 75 -8.59 -3.40 -23.37
C SER A 75 -8.17 -4.23 -24.58
N LEU A 76 -7.19 -5.14 -24.47
CA LEU A 76 -6.77 -5.99 -25.57
C LEU A 76 -7.93 -6.80 -26.19
N LYS A 77 -8.83 -7.32 -25.35
CA LYS A 77 -10.04 -8.04 -25.82
C LYS A 77 -11.01 -7.10 -26.53
N GLN A 78 -11.23 -5.89 -26.00
CA GLN A 78 -12.06 -4.88 -26.65
C GLN A 78 -11.48 -4.46 -28.00
N MET A 79 -10.16 -4.29 -28.07
CA MET A 79 -9.45 -3.93 -29.31
C MET A 79 -9.68 -4.96 -30.41
N GLU A 80 -9.62 -6.26 -30.10
CA GLU A 80 -9.87 -7.33 -31.07
C GLU A 80 -11.27 -7.21 -31.69
N ILE A 81 -12.28 -6.97 -30.85
CA ILE A 81 -13.68 -6.80 -31.29
C ILE A 81 -13.83 -5.55 -32.16
N VAL A 82 -13.28 -4.41 -31.71
CA VAL A 82 -13.41 -3.14 -32.43
C VAL A 82 -12.63 -3.16 -33.74
N ARG A 83 -11.45 -3.79 -33.78
CA ARG A 83 -10.71 -3.99 -35.04
C ARG A 83 -11.51 -4.81 -36.01
N LYS A 84 -12.11 -5.91 -35.57
CA LYS A 84 -12.93 -6.75 -36.45
C LYS A 84 -14.13 -5.97 -37.02
N LEU A 85 -14.82 -5.22 -36.17
CA LEU A 85 -15.91 -4.33 -36.61
C LEU A 85 -15.41 -3.29 -37.62
N SER A 86 -14.26 -2.68 -37.35
CA SER A 86 -13.68 -1.65 -38.23
C SER A 86 -13.33 -2.22 -39.61
N GLU A 87 -12.72 -3.40 -39.65
CA GLU A 87 -12.41 -4.13 -40.88
C GLU A 87 -13.68 -4.44 -41.68
N ASP A 88 -14.72 -4.94 -41.00
CA ASP A 88 -15.99 -5.29 -41.65
C ASP A 88 -16.69 -4.03 -42.20
N CYS A 89 -16.67 -2.91 -41.46
CA CYS A 89 -17.17 -1.61 -41.93
C CYS A 89 -16.38 -1.06 -43.12
N SER A 90 -15.05 -1.11 -43.07
CA SER A 90 -14.18 -0.68 -44.17
C SER A 90 -14.41 -1.52 -45.43
N LYS A 91 -14.53 -2.85 -45.26
CA LYS A 91 -14.83 -3.77 -46.36
C LYS A 91 -16.18 -3.44 -46.98
N TYR A 92 -17.24 -3.37 -46.17
CA TYR A 92 -18.58 -3.02 -46.65
C TYR A 92 -18.57 -1.68 -47.40
N GLY A 93 -17.94 -0.65 -46.84
CA GLY A 93 -17.88 0.67 -47.44
C GLY A 93 -17.11 0.70 -48.76
N SER A 94 -16.08 -0.13 -48.91
CA SER A 94 -15.33 -0.26 -50.16
C SER A 94 -16.12 -0.99 -51.26
N GLU A 95 -16.89 -2.02 -50.91
CA GLU A 95 -17.61 -2.88 -51.85
C GLU A 95 -18.97 -2.30 -52.31
N ASN A 96 -19.58 -1.41 -51.54
CA ASN A 96 -20.98 -0.97 -51.76
C ASN A 96 -21.13 0.48 -52.25
N GLN A 97 -20.05 1.12 -52.72
CA GLN A 97 -20.08 2.54 -53.11
C GLN A 97 -21.10 2.88 -54.21
N THR A 98 -21.47 1.92 -55.05
CA THR A 98 -22.44 2.12 -56.15
C THR A 98 -23.89 1.90 -55.74
N THR A 99 -24.13 1.09 -54.71
CA THR A 99 -25.49 0.67 -54.30
C THR A 99 -26.11 1.63 -53.31
N ASP A 100 -25.35 2.00 -52.28
CA ASP A 100 -25.76 2.97 -51.27
C ASP A 100 -24.55 3.86 -50.92
N PRO A 101 -24.29 4.92 -51.71
CA PRO A 101 -23.09 5.74 -51.55
C PRO A 101 -23.05 6.49 -50.22
N GLY A 102 -24.21 6.74 -49.58
CA GLY A 102 -24.29 7.42 -48.29
C GLY A 102 -23.82 6.50 -47.16
N VAL A 103 -24.44 5.32 -47.07
CA VAL A 103 -24.10 4.33 -46.03
C VAL A 103 -22.72 3.74 -46.25
N ALA A 104 -22.34 3.45 -47.51
CA ALA A 104 -21.00 2.94 -47.83
C ALA A 104 -19.90 3.93 -47.41
N ARG A 105 -20.08 5.22 -47.67
CA ARG A 105 -19.12 6.26 -47.24
C ARG A 105 -19.05 6.38 -45.73
N ALA A 106 -20.18 6.36 -45.04
CA ALA A 106 -20.22 6.41 -43.58
C ALA A 106 -19.50 5.20 -42.95
N ALA A 107 -19.75 3.99 -43.46
CA ALA A 107 -19.10 2.76 -43.01
C ALA A 107 -17.59 2.79 -43.25
N LEU A 108 -17.15 3.27 -44.42
CA LEU A 108 -15.72 3.39 -44.73
C LEU A 108 -15.01 4.37 -43.78
N HIS A 109 -15.62 5.54 -43.52
CA HIS A 109 -15.07 6.51 -42.58
C HIS A 109 -15.01 5.95 -41.17
N PHE A 110 -16.09 5.31 -40.70
CA PHE A 110 -16.14 4.68 -39.39
C PHE A 110 -15.05 3.62 -39.22
N GLY A 111 -14.93 2.69 -40.17
CA GLY A 111 -13.92 1.63 -40.09
C GLY A 111 -12.49 2.18 -40.12
N THR A 112 -12.23 3.18 -40.96
CA THR A 112 -10.91 3.80 -41.05
C THR A 112 -10.54 4.55 -39.77
N SER A 113 -11.45 5.37 -39.23
CA SER A 113 -11.18 6.15 -38.01
C SER A 113 -10.99 5.24 -36.79
N HIS A 114 -11.84 4.22 -36.62
CA HIS A 114 -11.72 3.30 -35.51
C HIS A 114 -10.44 2.45 -35.59
N ASN A 115 -10.02 2.02 -36.78
CA ASN A 115 -8.75 1.32 -36.92
C ASN A 115 -7.56 2.19 -36.48
N MET A 116 -7.55 3.49 -36.84
CA MET A 116 -6.53 4.44 -36.37
C MET A 116 -6.57 4.61 -34.85
N MET A 117 -7.77 4.75 -34.26
CA MET A 117 -7.94 4.85 -32.81
C MET A 117 -7.42 3.62 -32.07
N GLU A 118 -7.67 2.42 -32.61
CA GLU A 118 -7.15 1.18 -32.02
C GLU A 118 -5.63 1.05 -32.17
N ASN A 119 -5.00 1.69 -33.16
CA ASN A 119 -3.54 1.75 -33.23
C ASN A 119 -2.94 2.61 -32.10
N GLU A 120 -3.50 3.80 -31.87
CA GLU A 120 -3.10 4.66 -30.76
C GLU A 120 -3.36 3.98 -29.40
N ARG A 121 -4.51 3.30 -29.27
CA ARG A 121 -4.81 2.51 -28.08
C ARG A 121 -3.78 1.40 -27.87
N GLY A 122 -3.39 0.71 -28.94
CA GLY A 122 -2.35 -0.32 -28.89
C GLY A 122 -1.01 0.21 -28.39
N ALA A 123 -0.58 1.37 -28.89
CA ALA A 123 0.62 2.04 -28.42
C ALA A 123 0.55 2.38 -26.92
N LEU A 124 -0.59 2.93 -26.46
CA LEU A 124 -0.81 3.21 -25.04
C LEU A 124 -0.73 1.94 -24.19
N LEU A 125 -1.37 0.85 -24.61
CA LEU A 125 -1.33 -0.41 -23.84
C LEU A 125 0.07 -1.01 -23.79
N GLY A 126 0.86 -0.88 -24.85
CA GLY A 126 2.28 -1.27 -24.86
C GLY A 126 3.07 -0.51 -23.79
N LEU A 127 2.94 0.82 -23.77
CA LEU A 127 3.59 1.68 -22.76
C LEU A 127 3.18 1.34 -21.32
N LEU A 128 1.94 0.92 -21.10
CA LEU A 128 1.46 0.49 -19.78
C LEU A 128 1.92 -0.91 -19.40
N GLY A 129 2.18 -1.79 -20.38
CA GLY A 129 2.60 -3.18 -20.18
C GLY A 129 4.11 -3.36 -19.99
N ASP A 130 4.92 -2.42 -20.47
CA ASP A 130 6.38 -2.44 -20.35
C ASP A 130 6.89 -1.96 -18.96
N GLN A 131 6.01 -1.81 -17.95
CA GLN A 131 6.32 -1.36 -16.58
C GLN A 131 6.67 -2.48 -15.60
#